data_AF-A0A7K1LT14-F1
#
_entry.id   AF-A0A7K1LT14-F1
#
_cell.length_a   1.000
_cell.length_b   1.000
_cell.length_c   1.000
_cell.angle_alpha   90.00
_cell.angle_beta   90.00
_cell.angle_gamma   90.00
#
_symmetry.space_group_name_H-M   'P 1'
#
loop_
_entity.id
_entity.type
_entity.pdbx_description
1 polymer ?
#
loop_
_entity_poly.entity_id
_entity_poly.type
_entity_poly.pdbx_seq_one_letter_code
_entity_poly.pdbx_strand_id
1 'polypeptide(L)'
;MDEDLPADFLFGCRNLYLMSIHPFDFDKIDSKEYQGIIAVAKKHITKFGVTNFAGFTAESQYRVYVWAAYLTLKLENNNPAILSFLNKGITIKEHCTEVVSRREIPPLTDRINQNKKDFISNL
;
A
#
# COMPACT_ATOMS: atom_id res chain seq x y z
N MET A 1 19.25 -15.08 -10.80
CA MET A 1 19.42 -13.91 -9.93
C MET A 1 18.19 -13.90 -9.05
N ASP A 2 18.34 -14.16 -7.76
CA ASP A 2 17.19 -14.19 -6.86
C ASP A 2 16.59 -12.78 -6.80
N GLU A 3 15.30 -12.65 -7.14
CA GLU A 3 14.55 -11.40 -7.00
C GLU A 3 14.54 -11.00 -5.51
N ASP A 4 15.16 -9.86 -5.17
CA ASP A 4 15.06 -9.25 -3.85
C ASP A 4 13.76 -8.44 -3.78
N LEU A 5 12.65 -9.17 -3.67
CA LEU A 5 11.29 -8.60 -3.67
C LEU A 5 11.09 -7.47 -2.63
N PRO A 6 11.66 -7.55 -1.41
CA PRO A 6 11.68 -6.41 -0.50
C PRO A 6 12.30 -5.15 -1.10
N ALA A 7 13.50 -5.27 -1.68
CA ALA A 7 14.17 -4.15 -2.33
C ALA A 7 13.38 -3.63 -3.55
N ASP A 8 12.83 -4.53 -4.36
CA ASP A 8 12.00 -4.18 -5.53
C ASP A 8 10.78 -3.35 -5.12
N PHE A 9 10.13 -3.67 -4.01
CA PHE A 9 8.98 -2.91 -3.51
C PHE A 9 9.39 -1.50 -3.06
N LEU A 10 10.49 -1.38 -2.31
CA LEU A 10 11.02 -0.09 -1.86
C LEU A 10 11.44 0.79 -3.03
N PHE A 11 12.19 0.24 -3.99
CA PHE A 11 12.59 0.97 -5.20
C PHE A 11 11.41 1.32 -6.08
N GLY A 12 10.41 0.45 -6.19
CA GLY A 12 9.15 0.73 -6.88
C GLY A 12 8.41 1.92 -6.26
N CYS A 13 8.28 1.97 -4.94
CA CYS A 13 7.67 3.10 -4.23
C CYS A 13 8.47 4.39 -4.44
N ARG A 14 9.81 4.33 -4.40
CA ARG A 14 10.68 5.48 -4.72
C ARG A 14 10.42 6.00 -6.13
N ASN A 15 10.32 5.13 -7.13
CA ASN A 15 10.08 5.54 -8.51
C ASN A 15 8.70 6.21 -8.67
N LEU A 16 7.66 5.62 -8.07
CA LEU A 16 6.31 6.20 -8.06
C LEU A 16 6.27 7.57 -7.38
N TYR A 17 6.99 7.72 -6.26
CA TYR A 17 7.13 9.00 -5.57
C TYR A 17 7.75 10.07 -6.47
N LEU A 18 8.85 9.75 -7.17
CA LEU A 18 9.50 10.66 -8.11
C LEU A 18 8.61 11.03 -9.30
N MET A 19 7.72 10.12 -9.71
CA MET A 19 6.73 10.36 -10.77
C MET A 19 5.44 11.03 -10.26
N SER A 20 5.39 11.41 -8.97
CA SER A 20 4.19 11.96 -8.33
C SER A 20 2.94 11.07 -8.52
N ILE A 21 3.12 9.75 -8.46
CA ILE A 21 2.02 8.78 -8.52
C ILE A 21 1.64 8.39 -7.10
N HIS A 22 0.37 8.57 -6.78
CA HIS A 22 -0.21 8.26 -5.48
C HIS A 22 -1.01 6.94 -5.55
N PRO A 23 -1.12 6.14 -4.47
CA PRO A 23 -2.02 4.99 -4.42
C PRO A 23 -3.46 5.36 -4.79
N PHE A 24 -3.92 6.56 -4.45
CA PHE A 24 -5.27 7.04 -4.77
C PHE A 24 -5.36 7.88 -6.05
N ASP A 25 -4.34 7.87 -6.91
CA ASP A 25 -4.38 8.50 -8.23
C ASP A 25 -4.94 7.53 -9.27
N PHE A 26 -6.25 7.26 -9.17
CA PHE A 26 -6.92 6.22 -9.95
C PHE A 26 -6.89 6.44 -11.46
N ASP A 27 -6.70 7.67 -11.93
CA ASP A 27 -6.48 7.98 -13.34
C ASP A 27 -5.24 7.29 -13.92
N LYS A 28 -4.27 6.93 -13.05
CA LYS A 28 -3.03 6.25 -13.42
C LYS A 28 -3.06 4.75 -13.15
N ILE A 29 -4.22 4.19 -12.78
CA ILE A 29 -4.30 2.77 -12.40
C ILE A 29 -3.81 1.86 -13.52
N ASP A 30 -4.07 2.18 -14.79
CA ASP A 30 -3.66 1.39 -15.94
C ASP A 30 -2.23 1.69 -16.43
N SER A 31 -1.52 2.61 -15.77
CA SER A 31 -0.11 2.88 -16.09
C SER A 31 0.77 1.68 -15.77
N LYS A 32 1.85 1.51 -16.54
CA LYS A 32 2.80 0.40 -16.34
C LYS A 32 3.42 0.44 -14.95
N GLU A 33 3.67 1.63 -14.43
CA GLU A 33 4.31 1.85 -13.14
C GLU A 33 3.39 1.49 -11.98
N TYR A 34 2.11 1.88 -12.06
CA TYR A 34 1.11 1.52 -11.06
C TYR A 34 0.85 0.01 -11.07
N GLN A 35 0.67 -0.59 -12.25
CA GLN A 35 0.49 -2.04 -12.35
C GLN A 35 1.74 -2.81 -11.92
N GLY A 36 2.93 -2.25 -12.17
CA GLY A 36 4.21 -2.80 -11.73
C GLY A 36 4.28 -2.95 -10.22
N ILE A 37 3.93 -1.91 -9.44
CA ILE A 37 3.97 -2.01 -7.97
C ILE A 37 2.93 -3.00 -7.43
N ILE A 38 1.76 -3.10 -8.07
CA ILE A 38 0.76 -4.13 -7.71
C ILE A 38 1.34 -5.53 -7.92
N ALA A 39 2.02 -5.76 -9.06
CA ALA A 39 2.61 -7.05 -9.37
C ALA A 39 3.71 -7.43 -8.37
N VAL A 40 4.58 -6.48 -8.00
CA VAL A 40 5.62 -6.67 -6.98
C VAL A 40 4.99 -7.02 -5.63
N ALA A 41 3.96 -6.28 -5.18
CA ALA A 41 3.27 -6.56 -3.93
C ALA A 41 2.60 -7.94 -3.93
N LYS A 42 1.92 -8.33 -5.02
CA LYS A 42 1.34 -9.68 -5.17
C LYS A 42 2.39 -10.78 -5.03
N LYS A 43 3.54 -10.64 -5.72
CA LYS A 43 4.67 -11.59 -5.60
C LYS A 43 5.16 -11.67 -4.16
N HIS A 44 5.36 -10.52 -3.50
CA HIS A 44 5.84 -10.46 -2.13
C HIS A 44 4.85 -11.11 -1.14
N ILE A 45 3.56 -10.78 -1.23
CA ILE A 45 2.51 -11.36 -0.38
C ILE A 45 2.41 -12.88 -0.61
N THR A 46 2.51 -13.33 -1.86
CA THR A 46 2.45 -14.77 -2.18
C THR A 46 3.65 -15.51 -1.59
N LYS A 47 4.85 -14.92 -1.63
CA LYS A 47 6.09 -15.57 -1.15
C LYS A 47 6.26 -15.50 0.37
N PHE A 48 5.91 -14.37 0.98
CA PHE A 48 6.23 -14.08 2.38
C PHE A 48 5.00 -13.85 3.27
N GLY A 49 3.80 -13.80 2.70
CA GLY A 49 2.55 -13.58 3.43
C GLY A 49 2.21 -12.10 3.66
N VAL A 50 0.92 -11.86 3.91
CA VAL A 50 0.38 -10.51 4.10
C VAL A 50 0.94 -9.80 5.33
N THR A 51 1.21 -10.51 6.43
CA THR A 51 1.78 -9.91 7.65
C THR A 51 3.17 -9.33 7.39
N ASN A 52 4.03 -10.06 6.66
CA ASN A 52 5.35 -9.56 6.30
C ASN A 52 5.25 -8.35 5.39
N PHE A 53 4.36 -8.38 4.40
CA PHE A 53 4.15 -7.24 3.51
C PHE A 53 3.58 -6.02 4.25
N ALA A 54 2.64 -6.20 5.17
CA ALA A 54 2.11 -5.13 6.02
C ALA A 54 3.19 -4.51 6.92
N GLY A 55 4.31 -5.19 7.17
CA GLY A 55 5.47 -4.64 7.86
C GLY A 55 6.04 -3.37 7.20
N PHE A 56 5.93 -3.23 5.87
CA PHE A 56 6.32 -2.02 5.15
C PHE A 56 5.54 -0.77 5.57
N THR A 57 4.42 -0.90 6.30
CA THR A 57 3.71 0.26 6.88
C THR A 57 4.53 1.04 7.90
N ALA A 58 5.63 0.47 8.42
CA ALA A 58 6.58 1.17 9.27
C ALA A 58 7.56 2.09 8.50
N GLU A 59 7.66 1.93 7.17
CA GLU A 59 8.63 2.66 6.35
C GLU A 59 8.09 4.02 5.87
N SER A 60 8.59 5.09 6.47
CA SER A 60 8.10 6.46 6.22
C SER A 60 8.58 7.06 4.89
N GLN A 61 9.67 6.54 4.33
CA GLN A 61 10.28 7.08 3.11
C GLN A 61 9.39 6.82 1.88
N TYR A 62 9.39 7.77 0.94
CA TYR A 62 8.80 7.62 -0.40
C TYR A 62 7.36 7.11 -0.43
N ARG A 63 6.56 7.41 0.61
CA ARG A 63 5.18 6.91 0.74
C ARG A 63 5.08 5.37 0.76
N VAL A 64 6.16 4.66 1.09
CA VAL A 64 6.15 3.19 1.21
C VAL A 64 5.04 2.76 2.16
N TYR A 65 4.90 3.42 3.31
CA TYR A 65 3.87 3.10 4.29
C TYR A 65 2.44 3.12 3.72
N VAL A 66 2.08 4.12 2.92
CA VAL A 66 0.72 4.27 2.39
C VAL A 66 0.50 3.36 1.18
N TRP A 67 1.53 3.10 0.37
CA TRP A 67 1.47 2.07 -0.68
C TRP A 67 1.29 0.67 -0.08
N ALA A 68 2.03 0.33 0.97
CA ALA A 68 1.93 -0.96 1.65
C ALA A 68 0.52 -1.15 2.25
N ALA A 69 0.01 -0.15 2.97
CA ALA A 69 -1.33 -0.20 3.55
C ALA A 69 -2.42 -0.30 2.47
N TYR A 70 -2.33 0.52 1.42
CA TYR A 70 -3.26 0.48 0.30
C TYR A 70 -3.28 -0.89 -0.40
N LEU A 71 -2.11 -1.44 -0.74
CA LEU A 71 -2.02 -2.70 -1.46
C LEU A 71 -2.41 -3.89 -0.59
N THR A 72 -2.10 -3.86 0.71
CA THR A 72 -2.59 -4.85 1.68
C THR A 72 -4.12 -4.90 1.67
N LEU A 73 -4.76 -3.74 1.81
CA LEU A 73 -6.23 -3.66 1.79
C LEU A 73 -6.79 -4.04 0.42
N LYS A 74 -6.24 -3.50 -0.68
CA LYS A 74 -6.74 -3.77 -2.05
C LYS A 74 -6.68 -5.25 -2.42
N LEU A 75 -5.60 -5.94 -2.05
CA LEU A 75 -5.34 -7.31 -2.49
C LEU A 75 -5.91 -8.35 -1.53
N GLU A 76 -5.95 -8.05 -0.24
CA GLU A 76 -6.21 -9.05 0.80
C GLU A 76 -7.43 -8.75 1.68
N ASN A 77 -8.29 -7.76 1.37
CA ASN A 77 -9.42 -7.37 2.26
C ASN A 77 -10.36 -8.52 2.66
N ASN A 78 -10.47 -9.56 1.83
CA ASN A 78 -11.30 -10.74 2.10
C ASN A 78 -10.49 -11.94 2.63
N ASN A 79 -9.17 -11.80 2.80
CA ASN A 79 -8.30 -12.83 3.32
C ASN A 79 -8.36 -12.84 4.85
N PRO A 80 -8.72 -13.96 5.51
CA PRO A 80 -8.74 -14.05 6.98
C PRO A 80 -7.43 -13.63 7.64
N ALA A 81 -6.29 -13.77 6.95
CA ALA A 81 -4.99 -13.40 7.47
C ALA A 81 -4.88 -11.92 7.84
N ILE A 82 -5.67 -11.00 7.24
CA ILE A 82 -5.66 -9.57 7.62
C ILE A 82 -6.25 -9.31 9.01
N LEU A 83 -6.97 -10.29 9.57
CA LEU A 83 -7.48 -10.24 10.94
C LEU A 83 -6.40 -10.66 11.95
N SER A 84 -5.23 -11.10 11.48
CA SER A 84 -4.08 -11.36 12.35
C SER A 84 -3.58 -10.05 12.96
N PHE A 85 -3.08 -10.12 14.19
CA PHE A 85 -2.56 -8.97 14.92
C PHE A 85 -1.13 -8.63 14.46
N LEU A 86 -0.88 -7.34 14.18
CA LEU A 86 0.48 -6.84 13.96
C LEU A 86 1.20 -6.60 15.29
N ASN A 87 0.52 -5.93 16.23
CA ASN A 87 1.00 -5.59 17.57
C ASN A 87 -0.17 -5.04 18.42
N LYS A 88 -0.06 -5.13 19.76
CA LYS A 88 -0.96 -4.46 20.73
C LYS A 88 -2.46 -4.71 20.54
N GLY A 89 -2.84 -5.84 19.94
CA GLY A 89 -4.25 -6.18 19.71
C GLY A 89 -4.92 -5.42 18.56
N ILE A 90 -4.16 -4.75 17.69
CA ILE A 90 -4.67 -4.13 16.46
C ILE A 90 -4.42 -5.09 15.29
N THR A 91 -5.47 -5.36 14.51
CA THR A 91 -5.41 -6.22 13.32
C THR A 91 -4.67 -5.54 12.17
N ILE A 92 -4.16 -6.31 11.21
CA ILE A 92 -3.56 -5.76 9.98
C ILE A 92 -4.56 -4.84 9.26
N LYS A 93 -5.83 -5.24 9.18
CA LYS A 93 -6.88 -4.43 8.52
C LYS A 93 -7.06 -3.07 9.22
N GLU A 94 -7.20 -3.06 10.54
CA GLU A 94 -7.38 -1.81 11.31
C GLU A 94 -6.17 -0.89 11.15
N HIS A 95 -4.95 -1.42 11.30
CA HIS A 95 -3.72 -0.63 11.15
C HIS A 95 -3.58 -0.05 9.74
N CYS A 96 -3.79 -0.86 8.70
CA CYS A 96 -3.73 -0.36 7.33
C CYS A 96 -4.80 0.69 7.05
N THR A 97 -6.01 0.51 7.59
CA THR A 97 -7.12 1.48 7.45
C THR A 97 -6.77 2.80 8.13
N GLU A 98 -6.17 2.76 9.32
CA GLU A 98 -5.66 3.95 10.01
C GLU A 98 -4.60 4.66 9.16
N VAL A 99 -3.61 3.91 8.66
CA VAL A 99 -2.51 4.43 7.83
C VAL A 99 -3.05 5.14 6.59
N VAL A 100 -3.95 4.50 5.83
CA VAL A 100 -4.52 5.14 4.64
C VAL A 100 -5.43 6.31 4.98
N SER A 101 -5.94 6.43 6.21
CA SER A 101 -6.79 7.55 6.64
C SER A 101 -6.01 8.80 7.05
N ARG A 102 -4.73 8.67 7.41
CA ARG A 102 -3.89 9.79 7.87
C ARG A 102 -3.79 10.90 6.83
N ARG A 103 -3.75 12.16 7.26
CA ARG A 103 -3.47 13.29 6.35
C ARG A 103 -2.01 13.23 5.89
N GLU A 104 -1.76 13.66 4.66
CA GLU A 104 -0.40 13.71 4.11
C GLU A 104 0.14 15.14 4.05
N ILE A 105 1.47 15.22 4.19
CA ILE A 105 2.23 16.44 4.00
C ILE A 105 3.23 16.14 2.87
N PRO A 106 3.19 16.89 1.75
CA PRO A 106 2.29 18.01 1.44
C PRO A 106 0.82 17.57 1.20
N PRO A 107 -0.13 18.51 1.26
CA PRO A 107 -1.55 18.22 1.00
C PRO A 107 -1.76 17.56 -0.37
N LEU A 108 -2.66 16.58 -0.41
CA LEU A 108 -3.10 15.94 -1.66
C LEU A 108 -4.12 16.83 -2.37
N THR A 109 -4.25 16.62 -3.69
CA THR A 109 -5.32 17.27 -4.46
C THR A 109 -6.70 16.80 -4.00
N ASP A 110 -7.74 17.62 -4.19
CA ASP A 110 -9.11 17.27 -3.81
C ASP A 110 -9.56 15.95 -4.43
N ARG A 111 -9.16 15.71 -5.69
CA ARG A 111 -9.44 14.46 -6.39
C ARG A 111 -8.83 13.24 -5.69
N ILE A 112 -7.55 13.29 -5.32
CA ILE A 112 -6.89 12.18 -4.61
C ILE A 112 -7.51 12.00 -3.22
N ASN A 113 -7.86 13.08 -2.53
CA ASN A 113 -8.57 13.02 -1.26
C ASN A 113 -9.95 12.37 -1.39
N GLN A 114 -10.69 12.65 -2.48
CA GLN A 114 -11.99 12.03 -2.74
C GLN A 114 -11.83 10.52 -3.03
N ASN A 115 -10.93 10.15 -3.94
CA ASN A 115 -10.63 8.75 -4.26
C ASN A 115 -10.24 7.93 -3.01
N LYS A 116 -9.48 8.54 -2.10
CA LYS A 116 -9.13 7.95 -0.82
C LYS A 116 -10.33 7.72 0.08
N LYS A 117 -11.24 8.71 0.20
CA LYS A 117 -12.49 8.55 0.98
C LYS A 117 -13.35 7.44 0.40
N ASP A 118 -13.53 7.45 -0.93
CA ASP A 118 -14.34 6.45 -1.62
C ASP A 118 -13.76 5.04 -1.44
N PHE A 119 -12.44 4.89 -1.49
CA PHE A 119 -11.78 3.63 -1.19
C PHE A 119 -12.08 3.14 0.23
N ILE A 120 -11.90 4.01 1.23
CA ILE A 120 -12.10 3.66 2.65
C ILE A 120 -13.56 3.29 2.93
N SER A 121 -14.53 4.00 2.32
CA SER A 121 -15.95 3.71 2.47
C SER A 121 -16.39 2.37 1.87
N ASN A 122 -15.56 1.75 1.02
CA ASN A 122 -15.82 0.48 0.35
C ASN A 122 -15.00 -0.71 0.90
N LEU A 123 -14.28 -0.53 2.02
CA LEU A 123 -13.52 -1.59 2.71
C LEU A 123 -14.38 -2.47 3.63
#